data_AF-A0A7W4EZ67-F1
#
_entry.id   AF-A0A7W4EZ67-F1
#
_cell.length_a   1.000
_cell.length_b   1.000
_cell.length_c   1.000
_cell.angle_alpha   90.00
_cell.angle_beta   90.00
_cell.angle_gamma   90.00
#
_symmetry.space_group_name_H-M   'P 1'
#
loop_
_entity.id
_entity.type
_entity.pdbx_description
1 polymer ?
#
loop_
_entity_poly.entity_id
_entity_poly.type
_entity_poly.pdbx_seq_one_letter_code
_entity_poly.pdbx_strand_id
1 'polypeptide(L)' 'ISKIDSALLRKGRLIAEYKFRELTVEKCNAYLKSIGKDITVDEPRSLAELTNMDEKSLKDTTKENKKIGF' A
#
# COMPACT_ATOMS: atom_id res chain seq x y z
N ILE A 1 -16.69 -2.95 -5.78
CA ILE A 1 -17.15 -4.26 -5.25
C ILE A 1 -18.06 -5.04 -6.23
N SER A 2 -18.64 -4.41 -7.25
CA SER A 2 -19.50 -5.08 -8.25
C SER A 2 -18.81 -6.09 -9.20
N LYS A 3 -17.53 -6.40 -9.03
CA LYS A 3 -16.78 -7.40 -9.84
C LYS A 3 -16.58 -8.74 -9.13
N ILE A 4 -16.98 -8.85 -7.87
CA ILE A 4 -16.90 -10.09 -7.09
C ILE A 4 -18.27 -10.76 -7.15
N ASP A 5 -18.30 -12.03 -7.55
CA ASP A 5 -19.52 -12.82 -7.58
C ASP A 5 -20.14 -12.89 -6.17
N SER A 6 -21.40 -12.50 -6.06
CA SER A 6 -22.15 -12.50 -4.81
C SER A 6 -22.30 -13.90 -4.20
N ALA A 7 -22.20 -14.96 -5.01
CA ALA A 7 -22.18 -16.33 -4.54
C ALA A 7 -20.99 -16.61 -3.61
N LEU A 8 -19.84 -15.95 -3.80
CA LEU A 8 -18.66 -16.09 -2.93
C LEU A 8 -18.86 -15.40 -1.57
N LEU A 9 -19.70 -14.37 -1.50
CA LEU A 9 -20.00 -13.60 -0.29
C LEU A 9 -21.05 -14.27 0.63
N ARG A 10 -21.66 -15.37 0.19
CA ARG A 10 -22.69 -16.08 0.96
C ARG A 10 -22.13 -16.62 2.28
N LYS A 11 -22.93 -16.52 3.34
CA LYS A 11 -22.66 -17.10 4.67
C LYS A 11 -22.22 -18.57 4.52
N GLY A 12 -21.06 -18.91 5.07
CA GLY A 12 -20.45 -20.24 5.00
C GLY A 12 -19.33 -20.41 3.96
N ARG A 13 -19.07 -19.41 3.11
CA ARG A 13 -17.95 -19.43 2.14
C ARG A 13 -16.78 -18.53 2.55
N LEU A 14 -17.08 -17.35 3.09
CA LEU A 14 -16.09 -16.46 3.70
C LEU A 14 -16.29 -16.45 5.22
N ILE A 15 -15.19 -16.67 5.95
CA ILE A 15 -15.16 -16.61 7.40
C ILE A 15 -14.82 -15.20 7.92
N ALA A 16 -14.17 -14.38 7.10
CA ALA A 16 -13.87 -12.98 7.38
C ALA A 16 -13.56 -12.21 6.09
N GLU A 17 -13.84 -10.90 6.09
CA GLU A 17 -13.34 -9.94 5.11
C GLU A 17 -12.22 -9.13 5.79
N TYR A 18 -11.02 -9.17 5.24
CA TYR A 18 -9.90 -8.36 5.72
C TYR A 18 -9.48 -7.36 4.65
N LYS A 19 -9.40 -6.08 5.04
CA LYS A 19 -8.89 -5.02 4.18
C LYS A 19 -7.51 -4.63 4.67
N PHE A 20 -6.51 -4.80 3.81
CA PHE A 20 -5.20 -4.22 4.05
C PHE A 20 -5.35 -2.70 4.13
N ARG A 21 -4.91 -2.14 5.25
CA ARG A 21 -4.83 -0.70 5.51
C ARG A 21 -3.39 -0.35 5.87
N GLU A 22 -3.14 0.94 6.05
CA GLU A 22 -1.89 1.43 6.61
C GLU A 22 -1.60 0.76 7.95
N LEU A 23 -0.32 0.45 8.17
CA LEU A 23 0.19 0.02 9.46
C LEU A 23 0.27 1.25 10.37
N THR A 24 0.01 1.04 11.66
CA THR A 24 0.28 2.05 12.68
C THR A 24 1.77 2.37 12.72
N VAL A 25 2.12 3.59 13.16
CA VAL A 25 3.51 4.03 13.34
C VAL A 25 4.36 3.00 14.10
N GLU A 26 3.80 2.43 15.17
CA GLU A 26 4.43 1.38 15.97
C GLU A 26 4.77 0.14 15.13
N LYS A 27 3.83 -0.32 14.30
CA LYS A 27 4.01 -1.49 13.44
C LYS A 27 4.96 -1.19 12.28
N CYS A 28 4.93 0.03 11.73
CA CYS A 28 5.88 0.48 10.72
C CYS A 28 7.31 0.40 11.26
N ASN A 29 7.56 1.01 12.43
CA ASN A 29 8.89 1.04 13.04
C ASN A 29 9.35 -0.35 13.51
N ALA A 30 8.44 -1.17 14.04
CA ALA A 30 8.74 -2.57 14.36
C ALA A 30 9.13 -3.37 13.11
N TYR A 31 8.41 -3.19 12.00
CA TYR A 31 8.74 -3.84 10.74
C TYR A 31 10.10 -3.39 10.20
N LEU A 32 10.36 -2.08 10.13
CA LEU A 32 11.64 -1.53 9.64
C LEU A 32 12.82 -2.04 10.47
N LYS A 33 12.66 -2.08 11.80
CA LYS A 33 13.65 -2.68 12.70
C LYS A 33 13.86 -4.16 12.43
N SER A 34 12.80 -4.92 12.15
CA SER A 34 12.88 -6.36 11.87
C SER A 34 13.64 -6.69 10.58
N ILE A 35 13.63 -5.78 9.60
CA ILE A 35 14.36 -5.91 8.34
C ILE A 35 15.73 -5.22 8.36
N GLY A 36 16.18 -4.73 9.53
CA GLY A 36 17.49 -4.11 9.70
C GLY A 36 17.62 -2.69 9.12
N LYS A 37 16.50 -2.00 8.85
CA LYS A 37 16.52 -0.59 8.43
C LYS A 37 16.57 0.33 9.65
N ASP A 38 17.54 1.23 9.68
CA ASP A 38 17.67 2.28 10.70
C ASP A 38 16.90 3.55 10.28
N ILE A 39 15.62 3.37 9.94
CA ILE A 39 14.72 4.45 9.53
C ILE A 39 13.51 4.38 10.43
N THR A 40 13.07 5.53 10.93
CA THR A 40 11.82 5.68 11.67
C THR A 40 10.82 6.47 10.85
N VAL A 41 9.56 6.06 10.92
CA VAL A 41 8.42 6.76 10.34
C VAL A 41 7.59 7.32 11.48
N ASP A 42 7.05 8.52 11.29
CA ASP A 42 6.19 9.27 12.20
C ASP A 42 4.72 9.24 11.79
N GLU A 43 4.43 8.77 10.57
CA GLU A 43 3.08 8.62 10.02
C GLU A 43 2.73 7.14 9.71
N PRO A 44 1.44 6.77 9.78
CA PRO A 44 0.98 5.49 9.25
C PRO A 44 1.37 5.32 7.77
N ARG A 45 1.82 4.12 7.40
CA ARG A 45 2.24 3.79 6.03
C ARG A 45 1.72 2.43 5.63
N SER A 46 1.45 2.23 4.35
CA SER A 46 1.15 0.92 3.80
C SER A 46 2.42 0.05 3.75
N LEU A 47 2.25 -1.28 3.77
CA LEU A 47 3.38 -2.20 3.67
C LEU A 47 4.18 -1.99 2.37
N ALA A 48 3.50 -1.69 1.27
CA ALA A 48 4.12 -1.43 -0.02
C ALA A 48 5.02 -0.20 0.00
N GLU A 49 4.61 0.86 0.70
CA GLU A 49 5.46 2.05 0.86
C GLU A 49 6.69 1.76 1.70
N LEU A 50 6.57 0.95 2.76
CA LEU A 50 7.71 0.56 3.62
C LEU A 50 8.74 -0.28 2.85
N THR A 51 8.29 -1.23 2.02
CA THR A 51 9.18 -2.09 1.22
C THR A 51 9.88 -1.30 0.13
N ASN A 52 9.18 -0.35 -0.48
CA ASN A 52 9.70 0.42 -1.62
C ASN A 52 10.37 1.73 -1.20
N MET A 53 10.72 1.91 0.09
CA MET A 53 11.41 3.13 0.56
C MET A 53 12.76 3.39 -0.10
N ASP A 54 13.49 2.33 -0.46
CA ASP A 54 14.86 2.44 -1.02
C ASP A 54 14.82 2.53 -2.54
N GLU A 55 13.75 2.04 -3.14
CA GLU A 55 13.47 2.31 -4.54
C GLU A 55 13.06 3.77 -4.65
N LYS A 56 13.92 4.60 -5.25
CA LYS A 56 13.51 5.91 -5.74
C LYS A 56 12.25 5.69 -6.54
N SER A 57 11.12 6.06 -5.94
CA SER A 57 9.83 6.14 -6.61
C SER A 57 10.09 6.72 -8.00
N LEU A 58 9.65 6.01 -9.04
CA LEU A 58 9.29 6.63 -10.29
C LEU A 58 8.16 7.59 -9.91
N LYS A 59 8.53 8.74 -9.34
CA LYS A 59 7.66 9.89 -9.29
C LYS A 59 7.39 10.08 -10.77
N ASP A 60 6.15 9.82 -11.18
CA ASP A 60 5.61 10.45 -12.37
C ASP A 60 5.83 11.94 -12.11
N THR A 61 6.99 12.44 -12.55
CA THR A 61 7.27 13.84 -12.65
C THR A 61 6.12 14.33 -13.49
N THR A 62 5.22 15.02 -12.81
CA THR A 62 4.18 15.90 -13.30
C THR A 62 4.07 15.81 -14.81
N LYS A 63 2.95 15.27 -15.30
CA LYS A 63 2.52 15.40 -16.70
C LYS A 63 2.58 16.88 -17.09
N GLU A 64 3.75 17.36 -17.48
CA GLU A 64 3.93 18.55 -18.28
C GLU A 64 3.06 18.28 -19.49
N ASN A 65 1.99 19.07 -19.65
CA ASN A 65 1.08 19.03 -20.77
C ASN A 65 1.89 19.24 -22.06
N LYS A 66 2.53 18.19 -22.55
CA LYS A 66 3.21 18.20 -23.83
C LYS A 66 2.08 18.11 -24.84
N LYS A 67 1.62 19.28 -25.31
CA LYS A 67 0.69 19.41 -26.43
C LYS A 67 1.17 18.47 -27.53
N ILE A 68 0.44 17.39 -27.75
CA ILE A 68 0.67 16.49 -28.87
C ILE A 68 -0.07 17.13 -30.03
N GLY A 69 0.64 17.94 -30.82
CA GLY A 69 0.15 18.42 -32.11
C GLY A 69 0.64 17.47 -33.20
N PHE A 70 -0.29 16.88 -33.94
CA PHE A 70 -0.59 17.23 -35.34
C PHE A 70 -2.11 17.06 -35.52
#